data_AF-A0A6M1SDZ1-F1
#
_entry.id   AF-A0A6M1SDZ1-F1
#
_cell.length_a   1.000
_cell.length_b   1.000
_cell.length_c   1.000
_cell.angle_alpha   90.00
_cell.angle_beta   90.00
_cell.angle_gamma   90.00
#
_symmetry.space_group_name_H-M   'P 1'
#
loop_
_entity.id
_entity.type
_entity.pdbx_description
1 polymer ?
#
loop_
_entity_poly.entity_id
_entity_poly.type
_entity_poly.pdbx_seq_one_letter_code
_entity_poly.pdbx_strand_id
1 'polypeptide(L)'
;MFKKASFILAGTLMLTAAIVAVSKPALLDMQAQAAKESGVQAEDSLVRSHSPILGREDAPVTIVEFFDPACEACRAFYPLTKSILETYPEKVRLIVRYTPF
;
A
#
# COMPACT_ATOMS: atom_id res chain seq x y z
N MET A 1 -25.25 16.25 -45.65
CA MET A 1 -25.17 15.02 -44.82
C MET A 1 -24.00 15.05 -43.83
N PHE A 2 -22.83 15.57 -44.20
CA PHE A 2 -21.64 15.68 -43.33
C PHE A 2 -21.83 16.47 -42.01
N LYS A 3 -22.61 17.55 -41.99
CA LYS A 3 -22.86 18.33 -40.75
C LYS A 3 -23.56 17.52 -39.66
N LYS A 4 -24.55 16.69 -40.00
CA LYS A 4 -25.28 15.85 -39.02
C LYS A 4 -24.36 14.78 -38.42
N ALA A 5 -23.51 14.16 -39.24
CA ALA A 5 -22.50 13.20 -38.79
C ALA A 5 -21.49 13.85 -37.83
N SER A 6 -21.07 15.10 -38.10
CA SER A 6 -20.13 15.83 -37.25
C SER A 6 -20.73 16.20 -35.88
N PHE A 7 -22.00 16.60 -35.80
CA PHE A 7 -22.68 16.84 -34.53
C PHE A 7 -22.89 15.57 -33.70
N ILE A 8 -23.23 14.46 -34.35
CA ILE A 8 -23.38 13.17 -33.66
C ILE A 8 -22.04 12.71 -33.09
N LEU A 9 -20.95 12.82 -33.87
CA LEU A 9 -19.61 12.42 -33.44
C LEU A 9 -19.08 13.28 -32.29
N ALA A 10 -19.31 14.61 -32.33
CA ALA A 10 -18.92 15.50 -31.23
C ALA A 10 -19.73 15.22 -29.95
N GLY A 11 -21.02 14.91 -30.10
CA GLY A 11 -21.90 14.56 -28.97
C GLY A 11 -21.48 13.26 -28.27
N THR A 12 -21.18 12.19 -29.03
CA THR A 12 -20.66 10.94 -28.44
C THR A 12 -19.27 11.12 -27.82
N LEU A 13 -18.41 11.95 -28.41
CA LEU A 13 -17.09 12.22 -27.82
C LEU A 13 -17.19 12.98 -26.49
N MET A 14 -18.07 13.98 -26.40
CA MET A 14 -18.32 14.70 -25.14
C MET A 14 -18.95 13.80 -24.08
N LEU A 15 -19.90 12.94 -24.47
CA LEU A 15 -20.56 12.03 -23.53
C LEU A 15 -19.57 11.00 -22.96
N THR A 16 -18.70 10.43 -23.79
CA THR A 16 -17.68 9.48 -23.32
C THR A 16 -16.65 10.18 -22.43
N ALA A 17 -16.20 11.39 -22.77
CA ALA A 17 -15.31 12.18 -21.92
C ALA A 17 -15.92 12.49 -20.55
N ALA A 18 -17.21 12.85 -20.49
CA ALA A 18 -17.92 13.10 -19.25
C ALA A 18 -18.04 11.83 -18.38
N ILE A 19 -18.39 10.68 -18.99
CA ILE A 19 -18.46 9.39 -18.29
C ILE A 19 -17.09 9.03 -17.70
N VAL A 20 -16.02 9.19 -18.48
CA VAL A 20 -14.65 8.89 -18.03
C VAL A 20 -14.20 9.84 -16.91
N ALA A 21 -14.53 11.12 -17.00
CA ALA A 21 -14.17 12.12 -16.00
C ALA A 21 -14.85 11.86 -14.64
N VAL A 22 -16.07 11.30 -14.63
CA VAL A 22 -16.80 10.97 -13.40
C VAL A 22 -16.41 9.60 -12.86
N SER A 23 -16.29 8.58 -13.72
CA SER A 23 -16.05 7.20 -13.29
C SER A 23 -14.63 6.96 -12.78
N LYS A 24 -13.60 7.55 -13.40
CA LYS A 24 -12.20 7.36 -12.97
C LYS A 24 -11.91 7.77 -11.52
N PRO A 25 -12.23 9.00 -11.06
CA PRO A 25 -11.95 9.37 -9.68
C PRO A 25 -12.72 8.50 -8.68
N ALA A 26 -13.98 8.18 -8.96
CA ALA A 26 -14.78 7.29 -8.11
C ALA A 26 -14.15 5.89 -7.98
N LEU A 27 -13.63 5.31 -9.08
CA LEU A 27 -12.95 4.02 -9.03
C LEU A 27 -11.62 4.08 -8.27
N LEU A 28 -10.86 5.17 -8.39
CA LEU A 28 -9.61 5.36 -7.65
C LEU A 28 -9.86 5.53 -6.15
N ASP A 29 -10.88 6.31 -5.77
CA ASP A 29 -11.26 6.48 -4.36
C ASP A 29 -11.75 5.16 -3.74
N MET A 30 -12.56 4.39 -4.47
CA MET A 30 -12.97 3.05 -4.03
C MET A 30 -11.77 2.11 -3.85
N GLN A 31 -10.80 2.12 -4.77
CA GLN A 31 -9.56 1.34 -4.63
C GLN A 31 -8.74 1.79 -3.43
N ALA A 32 -8.62 3.10 -3.19
CA ALA A 32 -7.88 3.65 -2.07
C ALA A 32 -8.54 3.28 -0.72
N GLN A 33 -9.87 3.34 -0.63
CA GLN A 33 -10.60 2.91 0.57
C GLN A 33 -10.47 1.40 0.80
N ALA A 34 -10.61 0.58 -0.23
CA ALA A 34 -10.43 -0.87 -0.12
C ALA A 34 -8.99 -1.24 0.32
N ALA A 35 -7.98 -0.54 -0.21
CA ALA A 35 -6.59 -0.73 0.20
C ALA A 35 -6.37 -0.30 1.66
N LYS A 36 -6.97 0.82 2.09
CA LYS A 36 -6.89 1.28 3.48
C LYS A 36 -7.54 0.28 4.44
N GLU A 37 -8.73 -0.21 4.13
CA GLU A 37 -9.44 -1.19 4.96
C GLU A 37 -8.66 -2.50 5.07
N SER A 38 -8.12 -2.99 3.95
CA SER A 38 -7.24 -4.17 3.93
C SER A 38 -5.99 -3.96 4.79
N GLY A 39 -5.40 -2.75 4.75
CA GLY A 39 -4.26 -2.39 5.58
C GLY A 39 -4.60 -2.42 7.08
N VAL A 40 -5.76 -1.90 7.48
CA VAL A 40 -6.22 -1.93 8.88
C VAL A 40 -6.42 -3.37 9.37
N GLN A 41 -7.03 -4.24 8.56
CA GLN A 41 -7.20 -5.65 8.91
C GLN A 41 -5.86 -6.41 9.00
N ALA A 42 -4.92 -6.10 8.10
CA ALA A 42 -3.58 -6.67 8.15
C ALA A 42 -2.83 -6.23 9.42
N GLU A 43 -2.89 -4.96 9.80
CA GLU A 43 -2.26 -4.46 11.04
C GLU A 43 -2.82 -5.17 12.28
N ASP A 44 -4.13 -5.37 12.39
CA ASP A 44 -4.76 -6.04 13.54
C ASP A 44 -4.35 -7.53 13.67
N SER A 45 -4.17 -8.20 12.53
CA SER A 45 -3.74 -9.62 12.50
C SER A 45 -2.23 -9.80 12.65
N LEU A 46 -1.45 -8.86 12.11
CA LEU A 46 0.00 -8.95 12.00
C LEU A 46 0.75 -8.25 13.13
N VAL A 47 0.14 -7.33 13.89
CA VAL A 47 0.83 -6.58 14.95
C VAL A 47 0.33 -7.01 16.34
N ARG A 48 1.23 -7.10 17.31
CA ARG A 48 0.90 -7.33 18.72
C ARG A 48 1.28 -6.11 19.54
N SER A 49 0.55 -5.85 20.63
CA SER A 49 0.80 -4.70 21.52
C SER A 49 2.20 -4.69 22.15
N HIS A 50 2.85 -5.84 22.27
CA HIS A 50 4.17 -6.00 22.86
C HIS A 50 5.28 -6.18 21.82
N SER A 51 4.97 -6.08 20.52
CA SER A 51 5.97 -6.20 19.46
C SER A 51 6.89 -4.98 19.45
N PRO A 52 8.22 -5.16 19.45
CA PRO A 52 9.16 -4.05 19.28
C PRO A 52 8.95 -3.36 17.92
N ILE A 53 8.98 -2.03 17.93
CA ILE A 53 8.92 -1.18 16.75
C ILE A 53 10.23 -0.41 16.60
N LEU A 54 10.81 -0.45 15.41
CA LEU A 54 11.98 0.33 15.03
C LEU A 54 11.58 1.34 13.94
N GLY A 55 12.00 2.58 14.09
CA GLY A 55 11.60 3.70 13.22
C GLY A 55 10.42 4.50 13.78
N ARG A 56 9.82 5.35 12.95
CA ARG A 56 8.68 6.18 13.35
C ARG A 56 7.40 5.37 13.49
N GLU A 57 6.64 5.60 14.55
CA GLU A 57 5.36 4.91 14.77
C GLU A 57 4.35 5.19 13.65
N ASP A 58 4.36 6.39 13.07
CA ASP A 58 3.46 6.85 12.03
C ASP A 58 4.02 6.70 10.61
N ALA A 59 5.09 5.90 10.44
CA ALA A 59 5.69 5.68 9.13
C ALA A 59 4.64 5.10 8.14
N PRO A 60 4.58 5.61 6.90
CA PRO A 60 3.59 5.20 5.91
C PRO A 60 3.77 3.76 5.41
N VAL A 61 4.92 3.13 5.67
CA VAL A 61 5.19 1.73 5.31
C VAL A 61 5.59 0.94 6.55
N THR A 62 4.87 -0.14 6.83
CA THR A 62 5.17 -1.10 7.90
C THR A 62 5.76 -2.38 7.30
N ILE A 63 6.91 -2.80 7.79
CA ILE A 63 7.44 -4.16 7.59
C ILE A 63 7.19 -4.95 8.86
N VAL A 64 6.52 -6.10 8.78
CA VAL A 64 6.36 -7.02 9.91
C VAL A 64 7.29 -8.21 9.69
N GLU A 65 8.32 -8.35 10.54
CA GLU A 65 9.29 -9.43 10.48
C GLU A 65 8.99 -10.48 11.55
N PHE A 66 8.74 -11.71 11.11
CA PHE A 66 8.68 -12.88 11.98
C PHE A 66 10.10 -13.41 12.18
N PHE A 67 10.58 -13.33 13.41
CA PHE A 67 11.99 -13.50 13.74
C PHE A 67 12.19 -14.63 14.75
N ASP A 68 13.25 -15.41 14.54
CA ASP A 68 13.77 -16.39 15.48
C ASP A 68 15.30 -16.24 15.59
N PRO A 69 15.87 -16.00 16.79
CA PRO A 69 17.32 -15.96 16.99
C PRO A 69 18.06 -17.23 16.56
N ALA A 70 17.39 -18.39 16.55
CA ALA A 70 17.97 -19.65 16.12
C ALA A 70 17.97 -19.83 14.59
N CYS A 71 17.27 -18.97 13.85
CA CYS A 71 17.14 -19.09 12.40
C CYS A 71 18.29 -18.42 11.65
N GLU A 72 19.13 -19.24 11.01
CA GLU A 72 20.26 -18.81 10.19
C GLU A 72 19.82 -17.93 9.00
N ALA A 73 18.65 -18.19 8.43
CA ALA A 73 18.10 -17.37 7.34
C ALA A 73 17.70 -15.97 7.85
N CYS A 74 17.08 -15.86 9.03
CA CYS A 74 16.79 -14.57 9.64
C CYS A 74 18.07 -13.75 9.85
N ARG A 75 19.16 -14.39 10.30
CA ARG A 75 20.47 -13.72 10.42
C ARG A 75 21.00 -13.22 9.08
N ALA A 76 20.86 -14.01 8.01
CA ALA A 76 21.28 -13.61 6.68
C ALA A 76 20.47 -12.44 6.11
N PHE A 77 19.19 -12.32 6.47
CA PHE A 77 18.31 -11.23 6.04
C PHE A 77 18.48 -9.94 6.86
N TYR A 78 18.94 -10.01 8.10
CA TYR A 78 19.11 -8.85 8.98
C TYR A 78 19.81 -7.64 8.32
N PRO A 79 20.94 -7.79 7.59
CA PRO A 79 21.60 -6.65 6.93
C PRO A 79 20.72 -5.96 5.89
N LEU A 80 19.88 -6.72 5.18
CA LEU A 80 18.96 -6.18 4.18
C LEU A 80 17.85 -5.35 4.85
N THR A 81 17.20 -5.91 5.87
CA THR A 81 16.14 -5.20 6.59
C THR A 81 16.68 -3.91 7.22
N LYS A 82 17.87 -3.96 7.80
CA LYS A 82 18.54 -2.79 8.37
C LYS A 82 18.85 -1.72 7.32
N SER A 83 19.38 -2.11 6.16
CA SER A 83 19.65 -1.20 5.03
C SER A 83 18.39 -0.46 4.56
N ILE A 84 17.23 -1.14 4.54
CA ILE A 84 15.95 -0.51 4.18
C ILE A 84 15.57 0.57 5.18
N LEU A 85 15.71 0.30 6.49
CA LEU A 85 15.43 1.29 7.54
C LEU A 85 16.37 2.50 7.44
N GLU A 86 17.65 2.28 7.15
CA GLU A 86 18.64 3.35 6.99
C GLU A 86 18.40 4.17 5.71
N THR A 87 17.94 3.55 4.63
CA THR A 87 17.62 4.22 3.36
C THR A 87 16.35 5.06 3.46
N TYR A 88 15.39 4.63 4.29
CA TYR A 88 14.06 5.24 4.39
C TYR A 88 13.65 5.55 5.85
N PRO A 89 14.45 6.32 6.61
CA PRO A 89 14.29 6.47 8.06
C PRO A 89 12.96 7.13 8.46
N GLU A 90 12.45 8.01 7.61
CA GLU A 90 11.19 8.72 7.84
C GLU A 90 9.96 8.02 7.24
N LYS A 91 10.17 6.96 6.46
CA LYS A 91 9.12 6.35 5.63
C LYS A 91 8.81 4.91 6.00
N VAL A 92 9.76 4.19 6.60
CA VAL A 92 9.61 2.77 6.94
C VAL A 92 9.75 2.56 8.43
N ARG A 93 8.85 1.76 8.99
CA ARG A 93 8.98 1.16 10.33
C ARG A 93 9.05 -0.35 10.25
N LEU A 94 9.80 -0.96 11.15
CA LEU A 94 9.91 -2.40 11.30
C LEU A 94 9.28 -2.84 12.61
N ILE A 95 8.37 -3.81 12.54
CA ILE A 95 7.74 -4.45 13.69
C ILE A 95 8.30 -5.87 13.77
N VAL A 96 8.98 -6.20 14.86
CA VAL A 96 9.58 -7.52 15.05
C VAL A 96 8.63 -8.40 15.87
N ARG A 97 8.35 -9.60 15.35
CA ARG A 97 7.53 -10.62 16.00
C ARG A 97 8.36 -11.84 16.27
N TYR A 98 8.60 -12.12 17.55
CA TYR A 98 9.25 -13.37 17.92
C TYR A 98 8.34 -14.56 17.59
N THR A 99 8.85 -15.48 16.78
CA THR A 99 8.19 -16.73 16.41
C THR A 99 9.21 -17.86 16.42
N PRO A 100 9.30 -18.64 17.52
CA PRO A 100 10.16 -19.80 17.54
C PRO A 100 9.65 -20.85 16.54
N PHE A 101 10.52 -21.32 15.65
CA PHE A 101 10.24 -22.41 14.70
C PHE A 101 11.22 -23.57 14.88
#